data_AF-A0A069DGL4-F1
#
_entry.id   AF-A0A069DGL4-F1
#
_cell.length_a   1.000
_cell.length_b   1.000
_cell.length_c   1.000
_cell.angle_alpha   90.00
_cell.angle_beta   90.00
_cell.angle_gamma   90.00
#
_symmetry.space_group_name_H-M   'P 1'
#
loop_
_entity.id
_entity.type
_entity.pdbx_description
1 polymer ?
#
loop_
_entity_poly.entity_id
_entity_poly.type
_entity_poly.pdbx_seq_one_letter_code
_entity_poly.pdbx_strand_id
1 'polypeptide(L)'
;MLPESLSTIFRSKQKSYKMVLILSIIEFYEETQSFQAPLDQLAQKFLKYFQDESELGNIVDSPPEQRASGWNEFTLSQTKSLLKTPIDALSSVLTFDPANQTITFSNPDWFNENTLKELKEYAMQELDNYNRKLELNRTTQSSFSLHDALSQILNTYLQAKTEPFAQHPLGSLVRNSIPSQLKNLLSLNEQYKVQGSVGQGNWATIPWIALMDKRITQTTQQGEYIVYLFSEEMQSVYLTFIQGVTEPLKQGKLRGYEYLK
;
A
#
# COMPACT_ATOMS: atom_id res chain seq x y z
N MET A 1 -16.77 32.50 -10.43
CA MET A 1 -15.54 31.91 -10.98
C MET A 1 -14.40 32.23 -10.05
N LEU A 2 -13.66 31.21 -9.64
CA LEU A 2 -12.52 31.37 -8.74
C LEU A 2 -11.44 32.27 -9.37
N PRO A 3 -10.87 33.21 -8.59
CA PRO A 3 -9.68 33.94 -8.99
C PRO A 3 -8.58 32.99 -9.48
N GLU A 4 -7.83 33.40 -10.51
CA GLU A 4 -6.78 32.57 -11.13
C GLU A 4 -5.78 32.04 -10.09
N SER A 5 -5.36 32.91 -9.17
CA SER A 5 -4.47 32.58 -8.06
C SER A 5 -4.99 31.42 -7.21
N LEU A 6 -6.29 31.38 -6.91
CA LEU A 6 -6.94 30.34 -6.11
C LEU A 6 -7.20 29.05 -6.92
N SER A 7 -7.54 29.18 -8.20
CA SER A 7 -7.85 28.02 -9.08
C SER A 7 -6.69 27.05 -9.28
N THR A 8 -5.46 27.45 -8.95
CA THR A 8 -4.24 26.68 -9.25
C THR A 8 -3.53 26.09 -8.03
N ILE A 9 -3.99 26.41 -6.82
CA ILE A 9 -3.26 26.12 -5.56
C ILE A 9 -3.07 24.61 -5.26
N PHE A 10 -3.91 23.76 -5.85
CA PHE A 10 -3.83 22.30 -5.70
C PHE A 10 -3.16 21.57 -6.88
N ARG A 11 -2.74 22.28 -7.94
CA ARG A 11 -2.15 21.65 -9.15
C ARG A 11 -0.83 20.92 -8.88
N SER A 12 -0.04 21.38 -7.92
CA SER A 12 1.20 20.71 -7.51
C SER A 12 0.90 19.59 -6.52
N LYS A 13 1.27 18.34 -6.90
CA LYS A 13 1.06 17.13 -6.10
C LYS A 13 1.81 17.22 -4.76
N GLN A 14 1.06 17.43 -3.69
CA GLN A 14 1.47 17.24 -2.30
C GLN A 14 0.32 16.56 -1.53
N LYS A 15 0.59 16.12 -0.30
CA LYS A 15 -0.39 15.57 0.63
C LYS A 15 -1.67 16.41 0.71
N SER A 16 -2.77 15.81 1.16
CA SER A 16 -4.09 16.45 1.38
C SER A 16 -4.07 17.70 2.27
N TYR A 17 -2.96 17.96 2.95
CA TYR A 17 -2.81 19.03 3.94
C TYR A 17 -3.14 20.42 3.43
N LYS A 18 -2.87 20.75 2.15
CA LYS A 18 -3.27 22.05 1.59
C LYS A 18 -4.79 22.20 1.53
N MET A 19 -5.50 21.15 1.11
CA MET A 19 -6.95 21.13 1.01
C MET A 19 -7.58 21.28 2.40
N VAL A 20 -7.10 20.48 3.36
CA VAL A 20 -7.59 20.51 4.76
C VAL A 20 -7.30 21.86 5.43
N LEU A 21 -6.14 22.47 5.16
CA LEU A 21 -5.82 23.81 5.68
C LEU A 21 -6.76 24.88 5.11
N ILE A 22 -7.02 24.88 3.80
CA ILE A 22 -7.97 25.82 3.17
C ILE A 22 -9.37 25.65 3.74
N LEU A 23 -9.85 24.40 3.89
CA LEU A 23 -11.14 24.12 4.52
C LEU A 23 -11.18 24.61 5.97
N SER A 24 -10.11 24.41 6.74
CA SER A 24 -10.02 24.90 8.12
C SER A 24 -10.12 26.43 8.22
N ILE A 25 -9.54 27.17 7.26
CA ILE A 25 -9.62 28.64 7.19
C ILE A 25 -11.04 29.08 6.84
N ILE A 26 -11.67 28.43 5.85
CA ILE A 26 -13.04 28.75 5.42
C ILE A 26 -14.02 28.48 6.57
N GLU A 27 -13.95 27.32 7.21
CA GLU A 27 -14.80 26.98 8.36
C GLU A 27 -14.62 27.95 9.52
N PHE A 28 -13.38 28.34 9.84
CA PHE A 28 -13.12 29.35 10.85
C PHE A 28 -13.81 30.69 10.52
N TYR A 29 -13.72 31.13 9.25
CA TYR A 29 -14.39 32.35 8.83
C TYR A 29 -15.92 32.22 8.88
N GLU A 30 -16.48 31.11 8.41
CA GLU A 30 -17.92 30.83 8.46
C GLU A 30 -18.45 30.91 9.92
N GLU A 31 -17.69 30.39 10.88
CA GLU A 31 -18.05 30.37 12.30
C GLU A 31 -17.88 31.71 13.02
N THR A 32 -16.83 32.47 12.68
CA THR A 32 -16.39 33.64 13.48
C THR A 32 -16.56 34.97 12.78
N GLN A 33 -16.72 34.95 11.45
CA GLN A 33 -16.66 36.14 10.58
C GLN A 33 -15.35 36.92 10.71
N SER A 34 -14.28 36.28 11.22
CA SER A 34 -12.95 36.89 11.38
C SER A 34 -12.04 36.53 10.21
N PHE A 35 -11.39 37.53 9.63
CA PHE A 35 -10.41 37.34 8.56
C PHE A 35 -9.05 36.83 9.06
N GLN A 36 -8.78 36.98 10.36
CA GLN A 36 -7.51 36.65 10.98
C GLN A 36 -7.67 35.36 11.79
N ALA A 37 -7.28 34.23 11.20
CA ALA A 37 -7.45 32.91 11.80
C ALA A 37 -6.26 32.54 12.69
N PRO A 38 -6.43 32.35 14.01
CA PRO A 38 -5.34 31.94 14.89
C PRO A 38 -4.80 30.56 14.52
N LEU A 39 -3.48 30.41 14.45
CA LEU A 39 -2.82 29.16 14.06
C LEU A 39 -3.22 27.98 14.98
N ASP A 40 -3.44 28.22 16.27
CA ASP A 40 -3.91 27.21 17.21
C ASP A 40 -5.29 26.65 16.84
N GLN A 41 -6.23 27.52 16.43
CA GLN A 41 -7.57 27.08 16.04
C GLN A 41 -7.56 26.34 14.71
N LEU A 42 -6.77 26.81 13.75
CA LEU A 42 -6.57 26.12 12.48
C LEU A 42 -5.91 24.74 12.69
N ALA A 43 -4.90 24.65 13.56
CA ALA A 43 -4.28 23.38 13.90
C ALA A 43 -5.26 22.41 14.59
N GLN A 44 -6.16 22.92 15.44
CA GLN A 44 -7.19 22.10 16.06
C GLN A 44 -8.20 21.55 15.04
N LYS A 45 -8.71 22.39 14.14
CA LYS A 45 -9.63 21.98 13.06
C LYS A 45 -8.97 20.98 12.09
N PHE A 46 -7.73 21.28 11.68
CA PHE A 46 -6.94 20.41 10.82
C PHE A 46 -6.75 19.03 11.44
N LEU A 47 -6.32 18.97 12.72
CA LEU A 47 -6.11 17.70 13.41
C LEU A 47 -7.43 16.93 13.56
N LYS A 48 -8.51 17.63 13.91
CA LYS A 48 -9.84 17.03 14.09
C LYS A 48 -10.32 16.35 12.82
N TYR A 49 -10.15 16.96 11.64
CA TYR A 49 -10.49 16.32 10.36
C TYR A 49 -9.83 14.95 10.21
N PHE A 50 -8.51 14.85 10.43
CA PHE A 50 -7.81 13.57 10.26
C PHE A 50 -8.18 12.54 11.33
N GLN A 51 -8.47 12.97 12.55
CA GLN A 51 -8.94 12.10 13.63
C GLN A 51 -10.33 11.53 13.29
N ASP A 52 -11.29 12.40 12.96
CA ASP A 52 -12.66 12.01 12.64
C ASP A 52 -12.71 11.06 11.43
N GLU A 53 -11.98 11.36 10.35
CA GLU A 53 -11.90 10.49 9.16
C GLU A 53 -11.26 9.13 9.49
N SER A 54 -10.22 9.12 10.33
CA SER A 54 -9.57 7.87 10.76
C SER A 54 -10.50 7.02 11.64
N GLU A 55 -11.29 7.65 12.51
CA GLU A 55 -12.28 6.98 13.37
C GLU A 55 -13.44 6.38 12.55
N LEU A 56 -13.85 7.05 11.47
CA LEU A 56 -14.83 6.53 10.51
C LEU A 56 -14.28 5.40 9.63
N GLY A 57 -12.97 5.13 9.68
CA GLY A 57 -12.30 4.11 8.87
C GLY A 57 -12.01 4.54 7.43
N ASN A 58 -12.15 5.83 7.12
CA ASN A 58 -11.82 6.38 5.81
C ASN A 58 -10.30 6.48 5.64
N ILE A 59 -9.83 6.39 4.38
CA ILE A 59 -8.41 6.52 4.08
C ILE A 59 -8.02 7.97 3.78
N VAL A 60 -7.09 8.44 4.59
CA VAL A 60 -6.48 9.77 4.57
C VAL A 60 -4.96 9.65 4.68
N ASP A 61 -4.23 10.75 4.46
CA ASP A 61 -2.78 10.79 4.70
C ASP A 61 -2.44 10.31 6.11
N SER A 62 -1.40 9.48 6.26
CA SER A 62 -0.85 9.15 7.58
C SER A 62 -0.02 10.31 8.15
N PRO A 63 0.05 10.45 9.49
CA PRO A 63 0.94 11.43 10.11
C PRO A 63 2.40 11.19 9.67
N PRO A 64 3.26 12.22 9.68
CA PRO A 64 4.67 12.06 9.31
C PRO A 64 5.35 10.91 10.05
N GLU A 65 6.14 10.11 9.33
CA GLU A 65 6.88 8.98 9.89
C GLU A 65 7.69 9.40 11.13
N GLN A 66 7.76 8.51 12.12
CA GLN A 66 8.47 8.70 13.41
C GLN A 66 7.85 9.71 14.39
N ARG A 67 6.70 10.33 14.07
CA ARG A 67 6.03 11.27 15.01
C ARG A 67 4.84 10.69 15.78
N ALA A 68 4.11 9.72 15.21
CA ALA A 68 2.97 9.04 15.83
C ALA A 68 2.57 7.78 15.03
N SER A 69 1.89 6.82 15.66
CA SER A 69 1.33 5.63 14.98
C SER A 69 0.07 5.96 14.17
N GLY A 70 -0.61 7.04 14.54
CA GLY A 70 -1.87 7.49 13.95
C GLY A 70 -2.27 8.88 14.45
N TRP A 71 -3.32 9.46 13.87
CA TRP A 71 -3.74 10.83 14.19
C TRP A 71 -4.27 11.02 15.61
N ASN A 72 -4.73 9.94 16.26
CA ASN A 72 -5.20 9.99 17.66
C ASN A 72 -4.06 10.23 18.66
N GLU A 73 -2.82 9.93 18.29
CA GLU A 73 -1.62 10.20 19.10
C GLU A 73 -0.93 11.52 18.72
N PHE A 74 -1.35 12.16 17.62
CA PHE A 74 -0.72 13.36 17.11
C PHE A 74 -1.17 14.60 17.90
N THR A 75 -0.22 15.35 18.46
CA THR A 75 -0.51 16.47 19.36
C THR A 75 -0.71 17.78 18.60
N LEU A 76 -1.41 18.74 19.23
CA LEU A 76 -1.59 20.09 18.67
C LEU A 76 -0.25 20.80 18.36
N SER A 77 0.77 20.61 19.19
CA SER A 77 2.11 21.16 18.95
C SER A 77 2.76 20.56 17.70
N GLN A 78 2.61 19.24 17.48
CA GLN A 78 3.10 18.59 16.27
C GLN A 78 2.31 19.05 15.03
N THR A 79 0.99 19.26 15.16
CA THR A 79 0.15 19.82 14.08
C THR A 79 0.60 21.20 13.68
N LYS A 80 0.88 22.10 14.63
CA LYS A 80 1.44 23.42 14.32
C LYS A 80 2.77 23.33 13.57
N SER A 81 3.66 22.41 13.97
CA SER A 81 4.90 22.16 13.24
C SER A 81 4.65 21.63 11.83
N LEU A 82 3.63 20.78 11.65
CA LEU A 82 3.27 20.19 10.36
C LEU A 82 2.71 21.24 9.40
N LEU A 83 1.89 22.15 9.90
CA LEU A 83 1.21 23.18 9.10
C LEU A 83 2.17 24.18 8.45
N LYS A 84 3.42 24.30 8.92
CA LYS A 84 4.44 25.17 8.28
C LYS A 84 4.57 24.87 6.78
N THR A 85 4.65 23.60 6.40
CA THR A 85 4.83 23.19 5.00
C THR A 85 3.66 23.59 4.08
N PRO A 86 2.39 23.27 4.38
CA PRO A 86 1.27 23.72 3.54
C PRO A 86 1.07 25.24 3.56
N ILE A 87 1.40 25.94 4.67
CA ILE A 87 1.38 27.41 4.71
C ILE A 87 2.40 27.98 3.72
N ASP A 88 3.65 27.50 3.78
CA ASP A 88 4.72 27.94 2.86
C ASP A 88 4.37 27.64 1.41
N ALA A 89 3.79 26.47 1.14
CA ALA A 89 3.36 26.05 -0.20
C ALA A 89 2.18 26.88 -0.74
N LEU A 90 1.43 27.55 0.13
CA LEU A 90 0.30 28.42 -0.20
C LEU A 90 0.64 29.91 -0.03
N SER A 91 1.91 30.27 0.12
CA SER A 91 2.37 31.65 0.32
C SER A 91 1.98 32.64 -0.79
N SER A 92 1.61 32.17 -1.98
CA SER A 92 1.04 33.01 -3.04
C SER A 92 -0.38 33.48 -2.77
N VAL A 93 -1.12 32.81 -1.86
CA VAL A 93 -2.52 33.09 -1.54
C VAL A 93 -2.79 33.27 -0.05
N LEU A 94 -1.86 32.88 0.82
CA LEU A 94 -1.94 33.05 2.27
C LEU A 94 -0.84 33.98 2.78
N THR A 95 -1.19 34.75 3.80
CA THR A 95 -0.26 35.56 4.59
C THR A 95 -0.25 35.08 6.03
N PHE A 96 0.93 34.86 6.60
CA PHE A 96 1.12 34.52 8.01
C PHE A 96 1.65 35.74 8.76
N ASP A 97 0.94 36.14 9.82
CA ASP A 97 1.37 37.18 10.75
C ASP A 97 2.10 36.53 11.94
N PRO A 98 3.43 36.66 12.03
CA PRO A 98 4.20 36.05 13.12
C PRO A 98 3.96 36.72 14.48
N ALA A 99 3.54 37.99 14.52
CA ALA A 99 3.32 38.72 15.77
C ALA A 99 2.05 38.21 16.47
N ASN A 100 0.99 37.99 15.70
CA ASN A 100 -0.29 37.52 16.21
C ASN A 100 -0.50 36.00 16.05
N GLN A 101 0.42 35.31 15.38
CA GLN A 101 0.30 33.89 15.02
C GLN A 101 -0.99 33.60 14.25
N THR A 102 -1.40 34.50 13.35
CA THR A 102 -2.61 34.37 12.55
C THR A 102 -2.31 34.12 11.08
N ILE A 103 -3.25 33.49 10.38
CA ILE A 103 -3.23 33.26 8.94
C ILE A 103 -4.44 33.94 8.33
N THR A 104 -4.26 34.54 7.16
CA THR A 104 -5.34 35.12 6.36
C THR A 104 -5.10 34.91 4.86
N PHE A 105 -6.11 35.11 4.03
CA PHE A 105 -5.92 35.19 2.59
C PHE A 105 -5.20 36.49 2.21
N SER A 106 -4.25 36.42 1.28
CA SER A 106 -3.44 37.56 0.85
C SER A 106 -4.24 38.66 0.15
N ASN A 107 -5.45 38.36 -0.31
CA ASN A 107 -6.39 39.35 -0.83
C ASN A 107 -7.71 39.31 -0.02
N PRO A 108 -8.05 40.40 0.71
CA PRO A 108 -9.30 40.50 1.47
C PRO A 108 -10.56 40.30 0.65
N ASP A 109 -10.56 40.66 -0.64
CA ASP A 109 -11.73 40.54 -1.52
C ASP A 109 -12.16 39.08 -1.72
N TRP A 110 -11.29 38.11 -1.43
CA TRP A 110 -11.63 36.69 -1.52
C TRP A 110 -12.55 36.21 -0.38
N PHE A 111 -12.70 36.99 0.70
CA PHE A 111 -13.66 36.70 1.77
C PHE A 111 -15.09 37.17 1.42
N ASN A 112 -15.58 36.73 0.27
CA ASN A 112 -16.98 36.91 -0.12
C ASN A 112 -17.66 35.55 -0.28
N GLU A 113 -18.99 35.52 -0.12
CA GLU A 113 -19.78 34.30 -0.12
C GLU A 113 -19.54 33.44 -1.38
N ASN A 114 -19.50 34.07 -2.56
CA ASN A 114 -19.33 33.35 -3.81
C ASN A 114 -17.93 32.73 -3.94
N THR A 115 -16.87 33.49 -3.65
CA THR A 115 -15.49 33.00 -3.73
C THR A 115 -15.22 31.91 -2.70
N LEU A 116 -15.67 32.08 -1.45
CA LEU A 116 -15.47 31.08 -0.40
C LEU A 116 -16.24 29.79 -0.69
N LYS A 117 -17.48 29.89 -1.19
CA LYS A 117 -18.27 28.74 -1.61
C LYS A 117 -17.57 27.96 -2.74
N GLU A 118 -17.18 28.64 -3.82
CA GLU A 118 -16.48 27.99 -4.93
C GLU A 118 -15.13 27.39 -4.49
N LEU A 119 -14.40 28.05 -3.58
CA LEU A 119 -13.12 27.57 -3.08
C LEU A 119 -13.29 26.34 -2.20
N LYS A 120 -14.34 26.32 -1.37
CA LYS A 120 -14.71 25.17 -0.53
C LYS A 120 -15.06 23.97 -1.40
N GLU A 121 -15.91 24.15 -2.41
CA GLU A 121 -16.26 23.09 -3.37
C GLU A 121 -15.02 22.55 -4.09
N TYR A 122 -14.12 23.44 -4.55
CA TYR A 122 -12.86 23.03 -5.19
C TYR A 122 -11.94 22.25 -4.23
N ALA A 123 -11.77 22.72 -3.00
CA ALA A 123 -10.94 22.05 -2.00
C ALA A 123 -11.51 20.67 -1.62
N MET A 124 -12.83 20.56 -1.44
CA MET A 124 -13.52 19.29 -1.16
C MET A 124 -13.38 18.31 -2.32
N GLN A 125 -13.56 18.76 -3.56
CA GLN A 125 -13.42 17.92 -4.74
C GLN A 125 -11.99 17.39 -4.89
N GLU A 126 -10.97 18.25 -4.72
CA GLU A 126 -9.57 17.83 -4.79
C GLU A 126 -9.18 16.89 -3.64
N LEU A 127 -9.72 17.12 -2.44
CA LEU A 127 -9.52 16.25 -1.28
C LEU A 127 -10.12 14.86 -1.49
N ASP A 128 -11.37 14.79 -1.96
CA ASP A 128 -12.03 13.52 -2.31
C ASP A 128 -11.27 12.80 -3.44
N ASN A 129 -10.87 13.52 -4.50
CA ASN A 129 -10.03 12.96 -5.56
C ASN A 129 -8.69 12.41 -5.03
N TYR A 130 -8.08 13.09 -4.07
CA TYR A 130 -6.82 12.67 -3.46
C TYR A 130 -7.02 11.43 -2.57
N ASN A 131 -8.01 11.43 -1.68
CA ASN A 131 -8.30 10.30 -0.80
C ASN A 131 -8.73 9.06 -1.59
N ARG A 132 -9.52 9.22 -2.65
CA ARG A 132 -9.82 8.11 -3.58
C ARG A 132 -8.56 7.56 -4.24
N LYS A 133 -7.62 8.42 -4.64
CA LYS A 133 -6.32 7.96 -5.15
C LYS A 133 -5.49 7.29 -4.07
N LEU A 134 -5.56 7.70 -2.81
CA LEU A 134 -4.91 6.99 -1.70
C LEU A 134 -5.53 5.62 -1.46
N GLU A 135 -6.85 5.51 -1.45
CA GLU A 135 -7.58 4.23 -1.35
C GLU A 135 -7.25 3.32 -2.53
N LEU A 136 -7.29 3.87 -3.75
CA LEU A 136 -6.86 3.18 -4.95
C LEU A 136 -5.40 2.78 -4.85
N ASN A 137 -4.49 3.64 -4.39
CA ASN A 137 -3.07 3.29 -4.22
C ASN A 137 -2.84 2.29 -3.09
N ARG A 138 -3.68 2.24 -2.06
CA ARG A 138 -3.61 1.21 -1.00
C ARG A 138 -4.09 -0.13 -1.53
N THR A 139 -5.13 -0.12 -2.36
CA THR A 139 -5.65 -1.31 -3.05
C THR A 139 -4.80 -1.73 -4.26
N THR A 140 -4.06 -0.79 -4.87
CA THR A 140 -3.21 -0.98 -6.07
C THR A 140 -1.71 -0.86 -5.81
N GLN A 141 -1.25 -0.63 -4.57
CA GLN A 141 0.14 -0.84 -4.14
C GLN A 141 0.41 -2.33 -4.21
N SER A 142 0.66 -2.79 -5.45
CA SER A 142 1.19 -4.09 -5.84
C SER A 142 0.75 -5.24 -4.95
N SER A 143 -0.56 -5.48 -4.81
CA SER A 143 -1.01 -6.78 -4.35
C SER A 143 -0.53 -7.77 -5.39
N PHE A 144 0.53 -8.51 -5.07
CA PHE A 144 0.95 -9.65 -5.86
C PHE A 144 -0.30 -10.46 -6.22
N SER A 145 -0.61 -10.53 -7.51
CA SER A 145 -1.71 -11.35 -8.02
C SER A 145 -1.18 -12.75 -8.21
N LEU A 146 -1.58 -13.67 -7.34
CA LEU A 146 -1.23 -15.09 -7.50
C LEU A 146 -1.74 -15.62 -8.84
N HIS A 147 -2.93 -15.19 -9.27
CA HIS A 147 -3.48 -15.53 -10.58
C HIS A 147 -2.53 -15.13 -11.71
N ASP A 148 -2.04 -13.88 -11.72
CA ASP A 148 -1.21 -13.38 -12.82
C ASP A 148 0.18 -14.02 -12.80
N ALA A 149 0.74 -14.25 -11.61
CA ALA A 149 2.02 -14.94 -11.47
C ALA A 149 1.94 -16.40 -11.94
N LEU A 150 0.88 -17.13 -11.57
CA LEU A 150 0.65 -18.50 -12.05
C LEU A 150 0.37 -18.51 -13.55
N SER A 151 -0.44 -17.58 -14.06
CA SER A 151 -0.72 -17.41 -15.49
C SER A 151 0.54 -17.10 -16.30
N GLN A 152 1.43 -16.27 -15.76
CA GLN A 152 2.72 -15.98 -16.37
C GLN A 152 3.56 -17.26 -16.52
N ILE A 153 3.60 -18.12 -15.50
CA ILE A 153 4.29 -19.42 -15.60
C ILE A 153 3.64 -20.29 -16.68
N LEU A 154 2.31 -20.46 -16.64
CA LEU A 154 1.58 -21.26 -17.63
C LEU A 154 1.89 -20.81 -19.07
N ASN A 155 1.91 -19.51 -19.31
CA ASN A 155 2.07 -18.95 -20.66
C ASN A 155 3.52 -18.89 -21.16
N THR A 156 4.52 -18.90 -20.28
CA THR A 156 5.91 -18.61 -20.68
C THR A 156 6.91 -19.72 -20.39
N TYR A 157 6.55 -20.71 -19.56
CA TYR A 157 7.51 -21.72 -19.10
C TYR A 157 8.02 -22.65 -20.21
N LEU A 158 7.17 -23.03 -21.18
CA LEU A 158 7.57 -23.89 -22.30
C LEU A 158 8.64 -23.23 -23.19
N GLN A 159 8.57 -21.91 -23.34
CA GLN A 159 9.59 -21.14 -24.05
C GLN A 159 10.85 -21.00 -23.17
N ALA A 160 10.68 -20.58 -21.91
CA ALA A 160 11.77 -20.38 -20.97
C ALA A 160 12.65 -21.63 -20.79
N LYS A 161 12.07 -22.85 -20.81
CA LYS A 161 12.85 -24.09 -20.67
C LYS A 161 13.79 -24.39 -21.86
N THR A 162 13.64 -23.67 -22.98
CA THR A 162 14.56 -23.71 -24.13
C THR A 162 15.70 -22.70 -24.03
N GLU A 163 15.60 -21.77 -23.07
CA GLU A 163 16.54 -20.68 -22.86
C GLU A 163 17.57 -21.02 -21.77
N PRO A 164 18.70 -20.28 -21.68
CA PRO A 164 19.67 -20.47 -20.63
C PRO A 164 19.04 -20.41 -19.22
N PHE A 165 19.37 -21.40 -18.40
CA PHE A 165 18.78 -21.55 -17.06
C PHE A 165 19.24 -20.47 -16.08
N ALA A 166 20.50 -20.06 -16.16
CA ALA A 166 21.11 -19.16 -15.19
C ALA A 166 20.49 -17.76 -15.24
N GLN A 167 20.11 -17.23 -14.08
CA GLN A 167 19.56 -15.86 -13.91
C GLN A 167 18.28 -15.57 -14.71
N HIS A 168 17.59 -16.61 -15.22
CA HIS A 168 16.37 -16.40 -15.99
C HIS A 168 15.27 -15.73 -15.13
N PRO A 169 14.61 -14.65 -15.61
CA PRO A 169 13.60 -13.92 -14.85
C PRO A 169 12.45 -14.79 -14.32
N LEU A 170 11.94 -15.70 -15.16
CA LEU A 170 10.91 -16.68 -14.75
C LEU A 170 11.41 -17.59 -13.62
N GLY A 171 12.68 -17.96 -13.63
CA GLY A 171 13.28 -18.73 -12.53
C GLY A 171 13.31 -17.94 -11.22
N SER A 172 13.60 -16.65 -11.27
CA SER A 172 13.54 -15.75 -10.11
C SER A 172 12.10 -15.55 -9.61
N LEU A 173 11.13 -15.44 -10.51
CA LEU A 173 9.70 -15.38 -10.17
C LEU A 173 9.27 -16.59 -9.33
N VAL A 174 9.56 -17.80 -9.81
CA VAL A 174 9.16 -19.04 -9.13
C VAL A 174 9.95 -19.28 -7.85
N ARG A 175 11.26 -19.05 -7.84
CA ARG A 175 12.10 -19.37 -6.66
C ARG A 175 11.99 -18.36 -5.53
N ASN A 176 11.78 -17.09 -5.86
CA ASN A 176 11.92 -15.99 -4.90
C ASN A 176 10.64 -15.19 -4.76
N SER A 177 10.15 -14.59 -5.86
CA SER A 177 9.04 -13.63 -5.78
C SER A 177 7.74 -14.28 -5.29
N ILE A 178 7.28 -15.36 -5.92
CA ILE A 178 6.04 -16.03 -5.51
C ILE A 178 6.12 -16.57 -4.08
N PRO A 179 7.19 -17.30 -3.67
CA PRO A 179 7.31 -17.75 -2.28
C PRO A 179 7.31 -16.63 -1.25
N SER A 180 7.98 -15.51 -1.54
CA SER A 180 8.04 -14.37 -0.61
C SER A 180 6.68 -13.69 -0.48
N GLN A 181 5.98 -13.52 -1.61
CA GLN A 181 4.66 -12.91 -1.63
C GLN A 181 3.59 -13.81 -0.98
N LEU A 182 3.64 -15.12 -1.20
CA LEU A 182 2.74 -16.07 -0.52
C LEU A 182 2.95 -16.11 0.99
N LYS A 183 4.20 -16.05 1.47
CA LYS A 183 4.49 -15.93 2.91
C LYS A 183 3.85 -14.69 3.51
N ASN A 184 4.00 -13.54 2.85
CA ASN A 184 3.44 -12.28 3.30
C ASN A 184 1.90 -12.29 3.26
N LEU A 185 1.32 -12.72 2.14
CA LEU A 185 -0.14 -12.77 1.93
C LEU A 185 -0.85 -13.63 2.98
N LEU A 186 -0.27 -14.78 3.32
CA LEU A 186 -0.83 -15.73 4.28
C LEU A 186 -0.36 -15.46 5.71
N SER A 187 0.45 -14.41 5.94
CA SER A 187 1.04 -14.09 7.25
C SER A 187 1.73 -15.29 7.91
N LEU A 188 2.47 -16.08 7.11
CA LEU A 188 3.14 -17.28 7.59
C LEU A 188 4.33 -16.92 8.48
N ASN A 189 4.38 -17.52 9.67
CA ASN A 189 5.52 -17.39 10.56
C ASN A 189 6.67 -18.34 10.17
N GLU A 190 7.76 -18.30 10.94
CA GLU A 190 8.97 -19.09 10.70
C GLU A 190 8.78 -20.61 10.80
N GLN A 191 7.64 -21.12 11.27
CA GLN A 191 7.34 -22.55 11.24
C GLN A 191 6.96 -23.05 9.84
N TYR A 192 6.70 -22.14 8.89
CA TYR A 192 6.37 -22.52 7.53
C TYR A 192 7.51 -22.20 6.56
N LYS A 193 7.67 -23.05 5.57
CA LYS A 193 8.61 -22.89 4.48
C LYS A 193 7.86 -22.92 3.17
N VAL A 194 7.90 -21.81 2.43
CA VAL A 194 7.44 -21.75 1.03
C VAL A 194 8.67 -21.82 0.14
N GLN A 195 8.66 -22.70 -0.85
CA GLN A 195 9.77 -22.92 -1.77
C GLN A 195 9.24 -23.21 -3.17
N GLY A 196 9.76 -22.52 -4.18
CA GLY A 196 9.52 -22.85 -5.57
C GLY A 196 10.74 -23.45 -6.25
N SER A 197 10.51 -24.24 -7.30
CA SER A 197 11.56 -24.83 -8.12
C SER A 197 11.15 -24.87 -9.59
N VAL A 198 12.10 -24.53 -10.44
CA VAL A 198 12.06 -24.79 -11.89
C VAL A 198 13.20 -25.72 -12.31
N GLY A 199 13.73 -26.50 -11.35
CA GLY A 199 14.92 -27.34 -11.51
C GLY A 199 16.18 -26.74 -10.87
N GLN A 200 17.26 -27.53 -10.84
CA GLN A 200 18.56 -27.19 -10.26
C GLN A 200 19.65 -27.42 -11.32
N GLY A 201 20.26 -26.35 -11.84
CA GLY A 201 21.23 -26.39 -12.94
C GLY A 201 20.59 -26.52 -14.33
N ASN A 202 19.54 -27.32 -14.46
CA ASN A 202 18.74 -27.47 -15.68
C ASN A 202 17.25 -27.22 -15.39
N TRP A 203 16.49 -26.87 -16.42
CA TRP A 203 15.04 -26.73 -16.32
C TRP A 203 14.37 -28.07 -16.00
N ALA A 204 13.50 -28.07 -15.00
CA ALA A 204 12.65 -29.22 -14.71
C ALA A 204 11.52 -29.30 -15.74
N THR A 205 11.10 -30.53 -16.06
CA THR A 205 9.90 -30.77 -16.88
C THR A 205 8.67 -30.10 -16.28
N ILE A 206 8.52 -30.19 -14.96
CA ILE A 206 7.39 -29.64 -14.22
C ILE A 206 7.90 -28.71 -13.11
N PRO A 207 7.64 -27.39 -13.19
CA PRO A 207 7.89 -26.48 -12.08
C PRO A 207 6.85 -26.67 -10.98
N TRP A 208 7.20 -26.24 -9.77
CA TRP A 208 6.30 -26.35 -8.62
C TRP A 208 6.58 -25.28 -7.57
N ILE A 209 5.59 -25.01 -6.71
CA ILE A 209 5.70 -24.15 -5.53
C ILE A 209 5.08 -24.89 -4.33
N ALA A 210 5.90 -25.27 -3.36
CA ALA A 210 5.50 -26.03 -2.18
C ALA A 210 5.40 -25.15 -0.93
N LEU A 211 4.37 -25.39 -0.11
CA LEU A 211 4.16 -24.83 1.21
C LEU A 211 4.28 -25.98 2.22
N MET A 212 5.30 -25.92 3.07
CA MET A 212 5.66 -26.97 4.02
C MET A 212 5.58 -26.42 5.44
N ASP A 213 4.98 -27.20 6.33
CA ASP A 213 5.09 -26.97 7.78
C ASP A 213 6.38 -27.65 8.27
N LYS A 214 7.32 -26.87 8.81
CA LYS A 214 8.63 -27.36 9.27
C LYS A 214 8.52 -28.36 10.42
N ARG A 215 7.37 -28.43 11.10
CA ARG A 215 7.07 -29.46 12.11
C ARG A 215 6.84 -30.83 11.49
N ILE A 216 6.44 -30.87 10.21
CA ILE A 216 6.19 -32.09 9.44
C ILE A 216 7.36 -32.37 8.49
N THR A 217 7.70 -31.39 7.64
CA THR A 217 8.79 -31.53 6.67
C THR A 217 9.42 -30.19 6.29
N GLN A 218 10.68 -30.24 5.86
CA GLN A 218 11.41 -29.09 5.31
C GLN A 218 11.84 -29.32 3.85
N THR A 219 11.42 -30.43 3.25
CA THR A 219 11.85 -30.92 1.94
C THR A 219 10.69 -31.61 1.23
N THR A 220 10.62 -31.51 -0.09
CA THR A 220 9.61 -32.20 -0.91
C THR A 220 9.92 -33.69 -1.12
N GLN A 221 11.00 -34.19 -0.55
CA GLN A 221 11.44 -35.59 -0.69
C GLN A 221 10.86 -36.51 0.40
N GLN A 222 10.22 -35.96 1.44
CA GLN A 222 9.59 -36.71 2.53
C GLN A 222 8.52 -35.88 3.25
N GLY A 223 7.64 -36.56 3.99
CA GLY A 223 6.55 -35.94 4.75
C GLY A 223 5.49 -35.28 3.87
N GLU A 224 4.46 -34.73 4.50
CA GLU A 224 3.28 -34.18 3.82
C GLU A 224 3.38 -32.66 3.65
N TYR A 225 2.88 -32.16 2.53
CA TYR A 225 2.90 -30.73 2.21
C TYR A 225 1.86 -30.35 1.15
N ILE A 226 1.57 -29.06 1.04
CA ILE A 226 0.72 -28.49 -0.01
C ILE A 226 1.61 -28.02 -1.17
N VAL A 227 1.19 -28.22 -2.42
CA VAL A 227 1.96 -27.79 -3.58
C VAL A 227 1.07 -27.30 -4.72
N TYR A 228 1.49 -26.19 -5.35
CA TYR A 228 1.08 -25.84 -6.70
C TYR A 228 1.95 -26.62 -7.68
N LEU A 229 1.36 -27.58 -8.37
CA LEU A 229 2.03 -28.44 -9.35
C LEU A 229 1.50 -28.14 -10.74
N PHE A 230 2.37 -27.73 -11.65
CA PHE A 230 1.99 -27.42 -13.02
C PHE A 230 1.87 -28.70 -13.86
N SER A 231 0.98 -28.72 -14.84
CA SER A 231 0.97 -29.78 -15.87
C SER A 231 2.20 -29.66 -16.76
N GLU A 232 2.74 -30.76 -17.28
CA GLU A 232 3.89 -30.76 -18.21
C GLU A 232 3.69 -29.84 -19.43
N GLU A 233 2.47 -29.77 -19.96
CA GLU A 233 2.10 -28.92 -21.10
C GLU A 233 1.75 -27.48 -20.71
N MET A 234 1.88 -27.11 -19.43
CA MET A 234 1.57 -25.78 -18.89
C MET A 234 0.13 -25.27 -19.18
N GLN A 235 -0.82 -26.19 -19.38
CA GLN A 235 -2.25 -25.87 -19.59
C GLN A 235 -3.03 -25.76 -18.27
N SER A 236 -2.49 -26.28 -17.17
CA SER A 236 -3.17 -26.28 -15.87
C SER A 236 -2.16 -26.23 -14.72
N VAL A 237 -2.61 -25.71 -13.59
CA VAL A 237 -1.91 -25.78 -12.30
C VAL A 237 -2.85 -26.37 -11.26
N TYR A 238 -2.36 -27.33 -10.50
CA TYR A 238 -3.12 -28.04 -9.48
C TYR A 238 -2.65 -27.60 -8.09
N LEU A 239 -3.58 -27.26 -7.20
CA LEU A 239 -3.31 -27.16 -5.78
C LEU A 239 -3.62 -28.51 -5.14
N THR A 240 -2.60 -29.18 -4.61
CA THR A 240 -2.76 -30.53 -4.07
C THR A 240 -2.05 -30.70 -2.73
N PHE A 241 -2.56 -31.61 -1.91
CA PHE A 241 -1.89 -32.14 -0.72
C PHE A 241 -1.19 -33.43 -1.11
N ILE A 242 0.12 -33.52 -0.88
CA ILE A 242 0.97 -34.61 -1.35
C ILE A 242 1.91 -35.08 -0.26
N GLN A 243 2.40 -36.31 -0.41
CA GLN A 243 3.43 -36.90 0.45
C GLN A 243 4.72 -37.13 -0.35
N GLY A 244 5.85 -36.70 0.20
CA GLY A 244 7.16 -36.95 -0.37
C GLY A 244 7.55 -38.43 -0.18
N VAL A 245 7.88 -39.11 -1.28
CA VAL A 245 8.17 -40.55 -1.28
C VAL A 245 9.66 -40.89 -1.47
N THR A 246 10.48 -39.91 -1.84
CA THR A 246 11.88 -40.13 -2.22
C THR A 246 12.74 -40.68 -1.07
N GLU A 247 12.76 -40.02 0.10
CA GLU A 247 13.53 -40.53 1.25
C GLU A 247 12.95 -41.82 1.84
N PRO A 248 11.61 -41.99 2.00
CA PRO A 248 11.04 -43.26 2.44
C PRO A 248 11.46 -44.44 1.56
N LEU A 249 11.44 -44.27 0.23
CA LEU A 249 11.78 -45.35 -0.71
C LEU A 249 13.28 -45.68 -0.75
N LYS A 250 14.18 -44.77 -0.31
CA LYS A 250 15.61 -45.09 -0.14
C LYS A 250 15.85 -46.16 0.92
N GLN A 251 14.91 -46.36 1.85
CA GLN A 251 15.01 -47.38 2.90
C GLN A 251 14.59 -48.79 2.41
N GLY A 252 14.25 -48.93 1.12
CA GLY A 252 13.75 -50.14 0.49
C GLY A 252 12.23 -50.17 0.40
N LYS A 253 11.69 -50.82 -0.65
CA LYS A 253 10.25 -50.78 -0.99
C LYS A 253 9.33 -51.16 0.18
N LEU A 254 9.67 -52.21 0.94
CA LEU A 254 8.85 -52.69 2.05
C LEU A 254 8.71 -51.62 3.15
N ARG A 255 9.84 -51.12 3.65
CA ARG A 255 9.89 -50.09 4.71
C ARG A 255 9.33 -48.76 4.24
N GLY A 256 9.57 -48.41 2.98
CA GLY A 256 8.99 -47.23 2.36
C GLY A 256 7.46 -47.29 2.34
N TYR A 257 6.87 -48.43 1.97
CA TYR A 257 5.41 -48.58 2.01
C TYR A 257 4.84 -48.63 3.43
N GLU A 258 5.58 -49.16 4.41
CA GLU A 258 5.15 -49.09 5.82
C GLU A 258 5.09 -47.65 6.34
N TYR A 259 6.02 -46.80 5.91
CA TYR A 259 6.02 -45.37 6.24
C TYR A 259 4.88 -44.59 5.56
N LEU A 260 4.48 -44.99 4.35
CA LEU A 260 3.48 -44.31 3.51
C LEU A 260 2.03 -44.80 3.73
N LYS A 261 1.80 -45.66 4.73
CA LYS A 261 0.46 -46.14 5.11
C LYS A 261 -0.24 -45.16 6.03
#